data_AF-A0A1E4C7N5-F1
#
_entry.id   AF-A0A1E4C7N5-F1
#
_cell.length_a   1.000
_cell.length_b   1.000
_cell.length_c   1.000
_cell.angle_alpha   90.00
_cell.angle_beta   90.00
_cell.angle_gamma   90.00
#
_symmetry.space_group_name_H-M   'P 1'
#
loop_
_entity.id
_entity.type
_entity.pdbx_description
1 polymer ?
#
loop_
_entity_poly.entity_id
_entity_poly.type
_entity_poly.pdbx_seq_one_letter_code
_entity_poly.pdbx_strand_id
1 'polypeptide(L)'
;MPQTGRFLVAGGAAALLNWLVRFPLSLVMPFPAAVTIANIIGMVFGFVAYRHFVFPGSKRLLAHQLRDFIVVNLFSMAVVVAVSVAFADYLLPSISFHWQVEAISHAIGIGAGAVSNFFGHRQFSFARN
;
A
#
# COMPACT_ATOMS: atom_id res chain seq x y z
N MET A 1 -21.87 3.88 -9.05
CA MET A 1 -20.73 2.93 -9.11
C MET A 1 -20.85 1.94 -7.96
N PRO A 2 -20.67 0.63 -8.20
CA PRO A 2 -20.62 -0.38 -7.14
C PRO A 2 -19.46 -0.11 -6.18
N GLN A 3 -19.60 -0.53 -4.91
CA GLN A 3 -18.66 -0.24 -3.82
C GLN A 3 -17.23 -0.74 -4.14
N THR A 4 -17.12 -1.87 -4.85
CA THR A 4 -15.87 -2.45 -5.36
C THR A 4 -15.14 -1.55 -6.36
N GLY A 5 -15.86 -0.86 -7.24
CA GLY A 5 -15.26 0.04 -8.23
C GLY A 5 -14.65 1.29 -7.57
N ARG A 6 -15.34 1.84 -6.55
CA ARG A 6 -14.80 2.96 -5.75
C ARG A 6 -13.58 2.55 -4.94
N PHE A 7 -13.59 1.32 -4.39
CA PHE A 7 -12.46 0.72 -3.68
C PHE A 7 -11.23 0.61 -4.59
N LEU A 8 -11.40 0.12 -5.83
CA LEU A 8 -10.30 -0.02 -6.80
C LEU A 8 -9.73 1.33 -7.22
N VAL A 9 -10.57 2.34 -7.47
CA VAL A 9 -10.08 3.68 -7.84
C VAL A 9 -9.34 4.34 -6.68
N ALA A 10 -9.91 4.32 -5.46
CA ALA A 10 -9.27 4.93 -4.30
C ALA A 10 -7.98 4.21 -3.92
N GLY A 11 -8.00 2.87 -3.89
CA GLY A 11 -6.81 2.04 -3.62
C GLY A 11 -5.75 2.18 -4.70
N GLY A 12 -6.13 2.19 -5.98
CA GLY A 12 -5.23 2.38 -7.11
C GLY A 12 -4.59 3.76 -7.11
N ALA A 13 -5.34 4.82 -6.81
CA ALA A 13 -4.79 6.17 -6.67
C ALA A 13 -3.80 6.27 -5.50
N ALA A 14 -4.12 5.65 -4.36
CA ALA A 14 -3.21 5.59 -3.21
C ALA A 14 -1.91 4.81 -3.55
N ALA A 15 -2.03 3.67 -4.25
CA ALA A 15 -0.89 2.88 -4.71
C ALA A 15 -0.02 3.64 -5.71
N LEU A 16 -0.64 4.38 -6.64
CA LEU A 16 0.08 5.21 -7.60
C LEU A 16 0.82 6.36 -6.89
N LEU A 17 0.16 7.05 -5.96
CA LEU A 17 0.80 8.13 -5.20
C LEU A 17 1.98 7.59 -4.37
N ASN A 18 1.79 6.46 -3.71
CA ASN A 18 2.85 5.74 -3.00
C ASN A 18 4.05 5.47 -3.92
N TRP A 19 3.81 4.89 -5.10
CA TRP A 19 4.89 4.63 -6.04
C TRP A 19 5.59 5.90 -6.54
N LEU A 20 4.83 6.95 -6.89
CA LEU A 20 5.36 8.21 -7.42
C LEU A 20 6.15 9.02 -6.39
N VAL A 21 5.68 9.11 -5.15
CA VAL A 21 6.33 9.90 -4.09
C VAL A 21 7.66 9.26 -3.65
N ARG A 22 7.85 7.95 -3.87
CA ARG A 22 9.14 7.27 -3.62
C ARG A 22 10.29 7.88 -4.42
N PHE A 23 10.07 8.34 -5.66
CA PHE A 23 11.14 8.88 -6.51
C PHE A 23 11.81 10.13 -5.92
N PRO A 24 11.09 11.21 -5.58
CA PRO A 24 11.71 12.37 -4.94
C PRO A 24 12.26 12.04 -3.54
N LEU A 25 11.64 11.13 -2.79
CA LEU A 25 12.18 10.68 -1.49
C LEU A 25 13.55 10.01 -1.65
N SER A 26 13.73 9.20 -2.70
CA SER A 26 14.99 8.48 -2.93
C SER A 26 16.15 9.39 -3.32
N LEU A 27 15.90 10.68 -3.59
CA LEU A 27 16.95 11.68 -3.77
C LEU A 27 17.56 12.13 -2.44
N VAL A 28 16.85 11.93 -1.32
CA VAL A 28 17.26 12.44 0.01
C VAL A 28 17.39 11.34 1.06
N MET A 29 16.96 10.11 0.79
CA MET A 29 17.08 8.99 1.72
C MET A 29 17.27 7.64 1.01
N PRO A 30 17.82 6.61 1.71
CA PRO A 30 17.99 5.27 1.16
C PRO A 30 16.68 4.59 0.76
N PHE A 31 16.75 3.63 -0.17
CA PHE A 31 15.59 2.95 -0.74
C PHE A 31 14.61 2.37 0.31
N PRO A 32 15.03 1.64 1.36
CA PRO A 32 14.08 1.12 2.37
C PRO A 32 13.33 2.24 3.11
N ALA A 33 14.02 3.35 3.42
CA ALA A 33 13.42 4.51 4.06
C ALA A 33 12.42 5.21 3.12
N ALA A 34 12.82 5.39 1.85
CA ALA A 34 11.96 6.01 0.84
C ALA A 34 10.67 5.21 0.59
N VAL A 35 10.75 3.89 0.49
CA VAL A 35 9.59 2.99 0.35
C VAL A 35 8.68 3.06 1.58
N THR A 36 9.27 3.09 2.78
CA THR A 36 8.50 3.17 4.04
C THR A 36 7.73 4.49 4.13
N ILE A 37 8.39 5.62 3.90
CA ILE A 37 7.75 6.94 3.95
C ILE A 37 6.71 7.10 2.83
N ALA A 38 7.01 6.62 1.62
CA ALA A 38 6.06 6.58 0.52
C ALA A 38 4.79 5.79 0.85
N ASN A 39 4.93 4.65 1.55
CA ASN A 39 3.79 3.88 2.03
C ASN A 39 2.94 4.64 3.05
N ILE A 40 3.56 5.34 3.99
CA ILE A 40 2.84 6.16 4.97
C ILE A 40 2.04 7.26 4.26
N ILE A 41 2.64 7.95 3.28
CA ILE A 41 1.97 9.00 2.51
C ILE A 41 0.79 8.41 1.71
N GLY A 42 0.99 7.26 1.05
CA GLY A 42 -0.05 6.55 0.32
C GLY A 42 -1.21 6.13 1.23
N MET A 43 -0.92 5.61 2.43
CA MET A 43 -1.94 5.24 3.42
C MET A 43 -2.76 6.43 3.88
N VAL A 44 -2.12 7.57 4.19
CA VAL A 44 -2.80 8.80 4.61
C VAL A 44 -3.74 9.28 3.50
N PHE A 45 -3.25 9.35 2.26
CA PHE A 45 -4.08 9.70 1.11
C PHE A 45 -5.24 8.72 0.92
N GLY A 46 -4.96 7.42 1.00
CA GLY A 46 -5.97 6.36 0.91
C GLY A 46 -7.06 6.52 1.96
N PHE A 47 -6.71 6.76 3.22
CA PHE A 47 -7.69 6.97 4.29
C PHE A 47 -8.60 8.18 4.01
N VAL A 48 -8.01 9.30 3.57
CA VAL A 48 -8.77 10.52 3.22
C VAL A 48 -9.71 10.25 2.05
N ALA A 49 -9.23 9.56 1.00
CA ALA A 49 -10.03 9.18 -0.15
C ALA A 49 -11.17 8.22 0.23
N TYR A 50 -10.90 7.19 1.04
CA TYR A 50 -11.92 6.26 1.55
C TYR A 50 -12.99 6.98 2.36
N ARG A 51 -12.58 7.90 3.22
CA ARG A 51 -13.51 8.67 4.05
C ARG A 51 -14.42 9.55 3.21
N HIS A 52 -13.89 10.22 2.19
CA HIS A 52 -14.66 11.14 1.36
C HIS A 52 -15.57 10.42 0.35
N PHE A 53 -15.09 9.34 -0.27
CA PHE A 53 -15.78 8.70 -1.41
C PHE A 53 -16.54 7.42 -1.06
N VAL A 54 -16.16 6.69 0.01
CA VAL A 54 -16.73 5.37 0.32
C VAL A 54 -17.70 5.40 1.49
N PHE A 55 -17.51 6.30 2.48
CA PHE A 55 -18.37 6.39 3.66
C PHE A 55 -19.02 7.78 3.90
N PRO A 56 -19.76 8.36 2.95
CA PRO A 56 -20.61 9.49 3.28
C PRO A 56 -21.73 9.01 4.23
N GLY A 57 -21.62 9.30 5.54
CA GLY A 57 -22.65 9.03 6.54
C GLY A 57 -22.45 7.83 7.48
N SER A 58 -21.24 7.29 7.65
CA SER A 58 -20.99 6.18 8.59
C SER A 58 -21.30 6.58 10.05
N LYS A 59 -22.19 5.83 10.71
CA LYS A 59 -22.55 5.99 12.15
C LYS A 59 -21.49 5.44 13.11
N ARG A 60 -20.41 4.82 12.61
CA ARG A 60 -19.38 4.16 13.43
C ARG A 60 -18.35 5.18 13.90
N LEU A 61 -17.95 5.14 15.18
CA LEU A 61 -16.91 6.01 15.74
C LEU A 61 -15.65 6.05 14.86
N LEU A 62 -15.17 7.27 14.60
CA LEU A 62 -14.00 7.53 13.75
C LEU A 62 -12.76 6.75 14.21
N ALA A 63 -12.56 6.64 15.53
CA ALA A 63 -11.46 5.90 16.13
C ALA A 63 -11.44 4.42 15.74
N HIS A 64 -12.61 3.76 15.65
CA HIS A 64 -12.68 2.34 15.26
C HIS A 64 -12.38 2.15 13.77
N GLN A 65 -12.84 3.06 12.91
CA GLN A 65 -12.54 3.02 11.48
C GLN A 65 -11.04 3.25 11.23
N LEU A 66 -10.46 4.22 11.93
CA LEU A 66 -9.04 4.52 11.82
C LEU A 66 -8.18 3.36 12.34
N ARG A 67 -8.53 2.77 13.49
CA ARG A 67 -7.82 1.60 14.04
C ARG A 67 -7.83 0.43 13.07
N ASP A 68 -9.01 0.03 12.59
CA ASP A 68 -9.14 -1.12 11.70
C ASP A 68 -8.38 -0.87 10.38
N PHE A 69 -8.41 0.37 9.86
CA PHE A 69 -7.64 0.77 8.68
C PHE A 69 -6.13 0.70 8.93
N ILE A 70 -5.64 1.29 10.03
CA ILE A 70 -4.21 1.30 10.35
C ILE A 70 -3.68 -0.12 10.53
N VAL A 71 -4.38 -0.99 11.27
CA VAL A 71 -3.91 -2.37 11.53
C VAL A 71 -3.69 -3.14 10.23
N VAL A 72 -4.68 -3.11 9.33
CA VAL A 72 -4.59 -3.86 8.06
C VAL A 72 -3.53 -3.23 7.14
N ASN A 73 -3.47 -1.90 7.06
CA ASN A 73 -2.50 -1.23 6.21
C ASN A 73 -1.06 -1.35 6.73
N LEU A 74 -0.85 -1.43 8.05
CA LEU A 74 0.48 -1.61 8.63
C LEU A 74 1.05 -2.99 8.29
N PHE A 75 0.20 -4.02 8.31
CA PHE A 75 0.59 -5.36 7.84
C PHE A 75 0.93 -5.35 6.35
N SER A 76 0.08 -4.74 5.52
CA SER A 76 0.35 -4.61 4.09
C SER A 76 1.64 -3.82 3.82
N MET A 77 1.90 -2.73 4.55
CA MET A 77 3.14 -1.96 4.47
C MET A 77 4.36 -2.82 4.78
N ALA A 78 4.31 -3.63 5.84
CA ALA A 78 5.41 -4.52 6.17
C ALA A 78 5.73 -5.49 5.02
N VAL A 79 4.69 -6.03 4.37
CA VAL A 79 4.86 -6.85 3.16
C VAL A 79 5.46 -6.05 2.01
N VAL A 80 4.96 -4.85 1.73
CA VAL A 80 5.50 -3.98 0.65
C VAL A 80 6.99 -3.73 0.88
N VAL A 81 7.37 -3.27 2.07
CA VAL A 81 8.77 -2.96 2.39
C VAL A 81 9.64 -4.21 2.29
N ALA A 82 9.24 -5.32 2.92
CA ALA A 82 10.01 -6.55 2.92
C ALA A 82 10.22 -7.10 1.50
N VAL A 83 9.16 -7.17 0.69
CA VAL A 83 9.23 -7.66 -0.69
C VAL A 83 10.05 -6.70 -1.56
N SER A 84 9.88 -5.39 -1.42
CA SER A 84 10.66 -4.42 -2.19
C SER A 84 12.14 -4.49 -1.89
N VAL A 85 12.53 -4.58 -0.62
CA VAL A 85 13.94 -4.73 -0.24
C VAL A 85 14.50 -6.07 -0.69
N ALA A 86 13.74 -7.17 -0.51
CA ALA A 86 14.16 -8.49 -0.98
C ALA A 86 14.41 -8.53 -2.50
N PHE A 87 13.55 -7.86 -3.29
CA PHE A 87 13.72 -7.79 -4.73
C PHE A 87 14.89 -6.91 -5.15
N ALA A 88 15.06 -5.76 -4.50
CA ALA A 88 16.10 -4.81 -4.85
C ALA A 88 17.50 -5.32 -4.51
N ASP A 89 17.66 -5.95 -3.34
CA ASP A 89 18.98 -6.29 -2.81
C ASP A 89 19.41 -7.72 -3.13
N TYR A 90 18.46 -8.63 -3.41
CA TYR A 90 18.76 -10.06 -3.60
C TYR A 90 18.23 -10.63 -4.92
N LEU A 91 16.92 -10.55 -5.20
CA LEU A 91 16.33 -11.31 -6.30
C LEU A 91 16.67 -10.74 -7.68
N LEU A 92 16.49 -9.43 -7.92
CA LEU A 92 16.83 -8.84 -9.22
C LEU A 92 18.34 -8.85 -9.50
N PRO A 93 19.22 -8.54 -8.53
CA PRO A 93 20.66 -8.69 -8.72
C PRO A 93 21.09 -10.12 -9.02
N SER A 94 20.45 -11.15 -8.42
CA SER A 94 20.82 -12.56 -8.64
C SER A 94 20.60 -13.05 -10.08
N ILE A 95 19.78 -12.35 -10.86
CA ILE A 95 19.55 -12.62 -12.29
C ILE A 95 20.26 -11.60 -13.19
N SER A 96 21.24 -10.87 -12.65
CA SER A 96 22.00 -9.82 -13.35
C SER A 96 21.13 -8.72 -13.95
N PHE A 97 19.98 -8.45 -13.33
CA PHE A 97 19.07 -7.40 -13.76
C PHE A 97 19.39 -6.09 -13.03
N HIS A 98 19.79 -5.06 -13.79
CA HIS A 98 20.29 -3.79 -13.23
C HIS A 98 19.47 -2.56 -13.63
N TRP A 99 18.49 -2.71 -14.52
CA TRP A 99 17.70 -1.57 -15.01
C TRP A 99 16.52 -1.26 -14.08
N GLN A 100 16.42 -0.04 -13.58
CA GLN A 100 15.29 0.42 -12.72
C GLN A 100 14.95 -0.53 -11.54
N VAL A 101 15.97 -1.17 -10.94
CA VAL A 101 15.83 -2.18 -9.88
C VAL A 101 14.89 -1.72 -8.76
N GLU A 102 15.13 -0.53 -8.21
CA GLU A 102 14.32 0.02 -7.12
C GLU A 102 12.85 0.27 -7.52
N ALA A 103 12.61 0.81 -8.71
CA ALA A 103 11.28 1.14 -9.17
C ALA A 103 10.42 -0.12 -9.41
N ILE A 104 11.03 -1.15 -10.01
CA ILE A 104 10.41 -2.45 -10.26
C ILE A 104 10.19 -3.18 -8.94
N SER A 105 11.18 -3.19 -8.05
CA SER A 105 11.07 -3.82 -6.73
C SER A 105 9.97 -3.16 -5.89
N HIS A 106 9.83 -1.84 -5.97
CA HIS A 106 8.75 -1.13 -5.30
C HIS A 106 7.38 -1.51 -5.89
N ALA A 107 7.26 -1.56 -7.22
CA ALA A 107 6.03 -1.97 -7.88
C ALA A 107 5.61 -3.41 -7.53
N ILE A 108 6.56 -4.35 -7.48
CA ILE A 108 6.32 -5.74 -7.05
C ILE A 108 5.87 -5.78 -5.59
N GLY A 109 6.53 -5.02 -4.71
CA GLY A 109 6.14 -4.89 -3.31
C GLY A 109 4.71 -4.38 -3.15
N ILE A 110 4.34 -3.31 -3.87
CA ILE A 110 2.96 -2.77 -3.88
C ILE A 110 1.97 -3.84 -4.35
N GLY A 111 2.29 -4.59 -5.41
CA GLY A 111 1.47 -5.71 -5.88
C GLY A 111 1.27 -6.80 -4.83
N ALA A 112 2.36 -7.24 -4.18
CA ALA A 112 2.31 -8.22 -3.10
C ALA A 112 1.48 -7.70 -1.90
N GLY A 113 1.72 -6.45 -1.49
CA GLY A 113 0.98 -5.79 -0.42
C GLY A 113 -0.52 -5.69 -0.72
N ALA A 114 -0.91 -5.39 -1.96
CA ALA A 114 -2.30 -5.36 -2.39
C ALA A 114 -2.96 -6.74 -2.32
N VAL A 115 -2.26 -7.79 -2.73
CA VAL A 115 -2.71 -9.18 -2.60
C VAL A 115 -2.88 -9.55 -1.12
N SER A 116 -1.89 -9.26 -0.27
CA SER A 116 -1.96 -9.50 1.18
C SER A 116 -3.11 -8.74 1.83
N ASN A 117 -3.35 -7.49 1.41
CA ASN A 117 -4.46 -6.67 1.90
C ASN A 117 -5.82 -7.26 1.50
N PHE A 118 -5.96 -7.73 0.26
CA PHE A 118 -7.15 -8.43 -0.20
C PHE A 118 -7.42 -9.71 0.60
N PHE A 119 -6.40 -10.54 0.84
CA PHE A 119 -6.54 -11.75 1.65
C PHE A 119 -6.82 -11.43 3.13
N GLY A 120 -6.18 -10.41 3.70
CA GLY A 120 -6.45 -9.94 5.06
C GLY A 120 -7.90 -9.52 5.22
N HIS A 121 -8.42 -8.68 4.32
CA HIS A 121 -9.84 -8.33 4.32
C HIS A 121 -10.74 -9.54 4.03
N ARG A 122 -10.31 -10.51 3.22
CA ARG A 122 -11.10 -11.73 2.98
C ARG A 122 -11.23 -12.60 4.23
N GLN A 123 -10.17 -12.75 5.02
CA GLN A 123 -10.15 -13.58 6.22
C GLN A 123 -10.83 -12.91 7.43
N PHE A 124 -10.75 -11.59 7.53
CA PHE A 124 -11.36 -10.83 8.64
C PHE A 124 -12.78 -10.33 8.35
N SER A 125 -13.16 -10.03 7.10
CA SER A 125 -14.49 -9.48 6.77
C SER A 125 -15.50 -10.49 6.24
N PHE A 126 -15.10 -11.64 5.66
CA PHE A 126 -16.06 -12.65 5.14
C PHE A 126 -16.30 -13.84 6.07
N ALA A 127 -15.61 -13.94 7.21
CA ALA A 127 -15.91 -14.96 8.24
C ALA A 127 -17.15 -14.64 9.09
N ARG A 128 -17.80 -13.50 8.82
CA ARG A 128 -19.08 -13.10 9.42
C ARG A 128 -20.05 -12.71 8.31
N ASN A 129 -20.50 -13.70 7.54
CA ASN A 129 -21.79 -13.71 6.88
C ASN A 129 -22.27 -15.15 6.77
#